data_AF-A0A6J3C5D0-F1
#
_entry.id   AF-A0A6J3C5D0-F1
#
_cell.length_a   1.000
_cell.length_b   1.000
_cell.length_c   1.000
_cell.angle_alpha   90.00
_cell.angle_beta   90.00
_cell.angle_gamma   90.00
#
_symmetry.space_group_name_H-M   'P 1'
#
loop_
_entity.id
_entity.type
_entity.pdbx_description
1 polymer ?
#
loop_
_entity_poly.entity_id
_entity_poly.type
_entity_poly.pdbx_seq_one_letter_code
_entity_poly.pdbx_strand_id
1 'polypeptide(L)'
;MKLFICLKVWDVHAKPNLEHTIYTIASVGHVKWRPQRKYQVASCALVLDCAVHVWDVRRPHVPLATFAEHRDVTTAIAWLATPHAFLSTSRDCSLYRHRFTEAAHPVLWANPQGVCVSARGEVAHATPERPLPPALAPPQQLARPPAPPPPPPPGLGYVLPLRTSFRSTHRHIE
;
A
#
# COMPACT_ATOMS: atom_id res chain seq x y z
N MET A 1 -7.47 28.98 1.76
CA MET A 1 -8.46 27.97 2.18
C MET A 1 -7.70 26.69 2.54
N LYS A 2 -7.45 26.42 3.83
CA LYS A 2 -6.71 25.22 4.26
C LYS A 2 -7.63 24.01 4.10
N LEU A 3 -7.41 23.19 3.08
CA LEU A 3 -8.07 21.90 2.97
C LEU A 3 -7.50 21.00 4.08
N PHE A 4 -8.23 20.83 5.18
CA PHE A 4 -7.85 19.85 6.20
C PHE A 4 -8.20 18.46 5.66
N ILE A 5 -7.22 17.84 5.00
CA ILE A 5 -7.28 16.45 4.55
C ILE A 5 -7.23 15.51 5.76
N CYS A 6 -8.41 15.13 6.26
CA CYS A 6 -8.55 14.30 7.45
C CYS A 6 -9.84 13.48 7.43
N LEU A 7 -9.83 12.38 8.18
CA LEU A 7 -11.01 11.60 8.55
C LEU A 7 -11.40 11.93 9.97
N LYS A 8 -12.68 12.25 10.18
CA LYS A 8 -13.24 12.55 11.50
C LYS A 8 -14.23 11.48 11.90
N VAL A 9 -14.05 10.92 13.09
CA VAL A 9 -14.92 9.91 13.68
C VAL A 9 -15.69 10.55 14.82
N TRP A 10 -17.01 10.41 14.77
CA TRP A 10 -17.92 11.00 15.75
C TRP A 10 -18.70 9.88 16.42
N ASP A 11 -18.83 9.96 17.74
CA ASP A 11 -19.88 9.22 18.44
C ASP A 11 -21.15 10.07 18.46
N VAL A 12 -22.27 9.41 18.15
CA VAL A 12 -23.59 10.02 17.96
C VAL A 12 -24.63 9.40 18.89
N HIS A 13 -24.23 8.54 19.83
CA HIS A 13 -25.16 7.82 20.71
C HIS A 13 -25.92 8.74 21.67
N ALA A 14 -25.29 9.84 22.09
CA ALA A 14 -25.91 10.87 22.92
C ALA A 14 -25.74 12.26 22.27
N LYS A 15 -24.83 13.09 22.81
CA LYS A 15 -24.46 14.36 22.21
C LYS A 15 -23.29 14.13 21.25
N PRO A 16 -23.40 14.52 19.96
CA PRO A 16 -22.32 14.34 19.00
C PRO A 16 -20.98 14.86 19.50
N ASN A 17 -20.02 13.96 19.66
CA ASN A 17 -18.66 14.25 20.11
C ASN A 17 -17.66 13.73 19.08
N LEU A 18 -16.69 14.57 18.72
CA LEU A 18 -15.57 14.16 17.87
C LEU A 18 -14.64 13.27 18.72
N GLU A 19 -14.63 11.97 18.44
CA GLU A 19 -13.78 11.01 19.16
C GLU A 19 -12.37 10.96 18.60
N HIS A 20 -12.24 10.87 17.27
CA HIS A 20 -10.95 10.66 16.63
C HIS A 20 -10.81 11.50 15.36
N THR A 21 -9.58 11.95 15.11
CA THR A 21 -9.19 12.60 13.85
C THR A 21 -7.95 11.89 13.30
N ILE A 22 -8.06 11.36 12.09
CA ILE A 22 -6.95 10.76 11.34
C ILE A 22 -6.52 11.77 10.28
N TYR A 23 -5.26 12.16 10.30
CA TYR A 23 -4.69 13.04 9.28
C TYR A 23 -4.21 12.19 8.11
N THR A 24 -4.62 12.56 6.90
CA THR A 24 -4.22 11.87 5.67
C THR A 24 -3.31 12.77 4.84
N ILE A 25 -2.52 12.16 3.96
CA ILE A 25 -1.59 12.89 3.07
C ILE A 25 -2.27 13.45 1.82
N ALA A 26 -3.46 12.95 1.51
CA ALA A 26 -4.28 13.38 0.38
C ALA A 26 -5.77 13.41 0.75
N SER A 27 -6.56 14.03 -0.12
CA SER A 27 -8.03 14.06 0.01
C SER A 27 -8.59 12.64 -0.09
N VAL A 28 -9.52 12.28 0.79
CA VAL A 28 -10.08 10.92 0.86
C VAL A 28 -11.36 10.81 0.03
N GLY A 29 -11.46 9.76 -0.79
CA GLY A 29 -12.60 9.54 -1.69
C GLY A 29 -13.60 8.55 -1.15
N HIS A 30 -13.10 7.46 -0.57
CA HIS A 30 -13.95 6.44 0.00
C HIS A 30 -13.44 6.02 1.38
N VAL A 31 -14.40 5.77 2.26
CA VAL A 31 -14.16 5.36 3.64
C VAL A 31 -15.13 4.23 3.96
N LYS A 32 -14.63 3.13 4.53
CA LYS A 32 -15.46 1.97 4.92
C LYS A 32 -14.97 1.36 6.21
N TRP A 33 -15.86 1.31 7.21
CA TRP A 33 -15.63 0.57 8.45
C TRP A 33 -15.50 -0.92 8.19
N ARG A 34 -14.54 -1.57 8.87
CA ARG A 34 -14.37 -3.02 8.81
C ARG A 34 -15.43 -3.68 9.69
N PRO A 35 -16.33 -4.50 9.13
CA PRO A 35 -17.48 -5.03 9.88
C PRO A 35 -17.07 -5.93 11.05
N GLN A 36 -15.95 -6.65 10.94
CA GLN A 36 -15.48 -7.56 11.99
C GLN A 36 -14.60 -6.86 13.05
N ARG A 37 -14.29 -5.56 12.90
CA ARG A 37 -13.36 -4.84 13.79
C ARG A 37 -13.84 -3.41 14.04
N LYS A 38 -14.40 -3.18 15.23
CA LYS A 38 -15.00 -1.90 15.66
C LYS A 38 -14.14 -0.66 15.40
N TYR A 39 -12.84 -0.74 15.67
CA TYR A 39 -11.94 0.42 15.63
C TYR A 39 -11.18 0.56 14.30
N GLN A 40 -11.55 -0.21 13.27
CA GLN A 40 -10.81 -0.22 12.02
C GLN A 40 -11.60 0.33 10.84
N VAL A 41 -10.95 1.24 10.12
CA VAL A 41 -11.53 1.90 8.96
C VAL A 41 -10.56 1.82 7.79
N ALA A 42 -11.06 1.46 6.61
CA ALA A 42 -10.31 1.57 5.37
C ALA A 42 -10.61 2.90 4.69
N SER A 43 -9.61 3.47 4.04
CA SER A 43 -9.72 4.68 3.24
C SER A 43 -8.89 4.58 1.97
N CYS A 44 -9.36 5.20 0.89
CA CYS A 44 -8.55 5.47 -0.30
C CYS A 44 -8.63 6.94 -0.69
N ALA A 45 -7.52 7.48 -1.22
CA ALA A 45 -7.45 8.87 -1.65
C ALA A 45 -8.19 9.11 -2.98
N LEU A 46 -8.60 10.36 -3.24
CA LEU A 46 -9.16 10.81 -4.52
C LEU A 46 -8.08 11.13 -5.56
N VAL A 47 -6.91 11.55 -5.11
CA VAL A 47 -5.80 12.04 -5.94
C VAL A 47 -4.49 11.76 -5.22
N LEU A 48 -3.39 11.66 -5.97
CA LEU A 48 -1.99 11.57 -5.52
C LEU A 48 -1.59 10.25 -4.85
N ASP A 49 -2.54 9.51 -4.30
CA ASP A 49 -2.30 8.22 -3.67
C ASP A 49 -3.25 7.15 -4.24
N CYS A 50 -2.65 6.04 -4.66
CA CYS A 50 -3.36 4.91 -5.27
C CYS A 50 -3.61 3.80 -4.24
N ALA A 51 -3.01 3.89 -3.05
CA ALA A 51 -3.09 2.86 -2.04
C ALA A 51 -4.43 2.87 -1.28
N VAL A 52 -4.76 1.71 -0.74
CA VAL A 52 -5.79 1.57 0.30
C VAL A 52 -5.10 1.46 1.64
N HIS A 53 -5.47 2.34 2.57
CA HIS A 53 -4.98 2.33 3.93
C HIS A 53 -6.05 1.84 4.89
N VAL A 54 -5.70 0.90 5.76
CA VAL A 54 -6.52 0.50 6.90
C VAL A 54 -5.93 1.13 8.15
N TRP A 55 -6.76 1.86 8.88
CA TRP A 55 -6.40 2.59 10.08
C TRP A 55 -7.02 1.93 11.31
N ASP A 56 -6.31 1.93 12.43
CA ASP A 56 -6.94 1.80 13.76
C ASP A 56 -7.20 3.22 14.28
N VAL A 57 -8.46 3.58 14.52
CA VAL A 57 -8.84 4.95 14.92
C VAL A 57 -8.20 5.38 16.26
N ARG A 58 -7.79 4.41 17.08
CA ARG A 58 -7.10 4.65 18.36
C ARG A 58 -5.60 4.94 18.17
N ARG A 59 -5.06 4.69 16.97
CA ARG A 59 -3.66 4.94 16.60
C ARG A 59 -3.61 5.65 15.23
N PRO A 60 -4.08 6.92 15.15
CA PRO A 60 -4.33 7.59 13.88
C PRO A 60 -3.07 8.04 13.13
N HIS A 61 -1.88 8.00 13.75
CA HIS A 61 -0.66 8.58 13.18
C HIS A 61 0.00 7.71 12.12
N VAL A 62 -0.21 6.39 12.18
CA VAL A 62 0.41 5.43 11.26
C VAL A 62 -0.66 4.42 10.84
N PRO A 63 -0.85 4.16 9.53
CA PRO A 63 -1.82 3.16 9.09
C PRO A 63 -1.41 1.77 9.59
N LEU A 64 -2.40 0.99 10.00
CA LEU A 64 -2.21 -0.39 10.46
C LEU A 64 -1.73 -1.29 9.32
N ALA A 65 -2.31 -1.09 8.13
CA ALA A 65 -2.03 -1.87 6.94
C ALA A 65 -2.18 -0.98 5.70
N THR A 66 -1.30 -1.17 4.72
CA THR A 66 -1.30 -0.44 3.44
C THR A 66 -1.25 -1.44 2.29
N PHE A 67 -2.06 -1.19 1.27
CA PHE A 67 -2.20 -1.99 0.05
C PHE A 67 -1.96 -1.07 -1.14
N ALA A 68 -0.80 -1.18 -1.80
CA ALA A 68 -0.32 -0.24 -2.82
C ALA A 68 -0.16 -0.90 -4.21
N GLU A 69 -1.01 -1.88 -4.52
CA GLU A 69 -0.96 -2.68 -5.75
C GLU A 69 -1.58 -1.97 -6.96
N HIS A 70 -2.50 -1.03 -6.72
CA HIS A 70 -3.14 -0.24 -7.78
C HIS A 70 -2.17 0.75 -8.41
N ARG A 71 -2.29 0.93 -9.73
CA ARG A 71 -1.46 1.86 -10.51
C ARG A 71 -2.11 3.22 -10.75
N ASP A 72 -3.40 3.33 -10.44
CA ASP A 72 -4.18 4.56 -10.46
C ASP A 72 -5.10 4.61 -9.22
N VAL A 73 -5.79 5.72 -9.03
CA VAL A 73 -6.67 6.00 -7.91
C VAL A 73 -7.70 4.90 -7.70
N THR A 74 -7.73 4.39 -6.47
CA THR A 74 -8.72 3.43 -6.01
C THR A 74 -10.10 4.10 -5.92
N THR A 75 -11.09 3.51 -6.57
CA THR A 75 -12.45 4.03 -6.72
C THR A 75 -13.48 3.39 -5.80
N ALA A 76 -13.19 2.21 -5.21
CA ALA A 76 -14.11 1.59 -4.25
C ALA A 76 -13.38 0.62 -3.32
N ILE A 77 -14.01 0.40 -2.16
CA ILE A 77 -13.59 -0.56 -1.13
C ILE A 77 -14.83 -1.35 -0.71
N ALA A 78 -14.73 -2.69 -0.71
CA ALA A 78 -15.79 -3.58 -0.24
C ALA A 78 -15.20 -4.67 0.67
N TRP A 79 -15.57 -4.63 1.95
CA TRP A 79 -15.17 -5.66 2.92
C TRP A 79 -15.86 -6.99 2.60
N LEU A 80 -15.10 -8.09 2.66
CA LEU A 80 -15.66 -9.43 2.54
C LEU A 80 -16.19 -9.90 3.90
N ALA A 81 -17.10 -10.88 3.88
CA ALA A 81 -17.56 -11.55 5.10
C ALA A 81 -16.42 -12.24 5.84
N THR A 82 -15.42 -12.73 5.09
CA THR A 82 -14.18 -13.27 5.65
C THR A 82 -13.41 -12.16 6.36
N PRO A 83 -12.96 -12.37 7.61
CA PRO A 83 -12.40 -11.29 8.42
C PRO A 83 -11.16 -10.64 7.79
N HIS A 84 -10.30 -11.40 7.10
CA HIS A 84 -8.97 -10.94 6.69
C HIS A 84 -8.84 -10.54 5.21
N ALA A 85 -9.94 -10.17 4.55
CA ALA A 85 -9.88 -9.77 3.16
C ALA A 85 -10.92 -8.71 2.76
N PHE A 86 -10.60 -7.96 1.71
CA PHE A 86 -11.51 -7.01 1.08
C PHE A 86 -11.21 -6.90 -0.42
N LEU A 87 -12.14 -6.31 -1.15
CA LEU A 87 -11.98 -5.98 -2.57
C LEU A 87 -11.75 -4.48 -2.73
N SER A 88 -10.96 -4.14 -3.73
CA SER A 88 -10.84 -2.75 -4.17
C SER A 88 -10.76 -2.68 -5.70
N THR A 89 -11.32 -1.62 -6.26
CA THR A 89 -11.32 -1.34 -7.70
C THR A 89 -10.57 -0.04 -7.96
N SER A 90 -9.95 0.09 -9.13
CA SER A 90 -9.23 1.31 -9.52
C SER A 90 -9.57 1.76 -10.95
N ARG A 91 -9.19 3.00 -11.27
CA ARG A 91 -9.23 3.55 -12.63
C ARG A 91 -8.23 2.89 -13.59
N ASP A 92 -7.30 2.09 -13.07
CA ASP A 92 -6.39 1.26 -13.87
C ASP A 92 -7.06 0.00 -14.48
N CYS A 93 -8.40 -0.07 -14.43
CA CYS A 93 -9.22 -1.20 -14.86
C CYS A 93 -8.97 -2.50 -14.09
N SER A 94 -8.35 -2.44 -12.90
CA SER A 94 -8.06 -3.60 -12.07
C SER A 94 -9.01 -3.73 -10.88
N LEU A 95 -9.25 -4.98 -10.49
CA LEU A 95 -9.90 -5.37 -9.24
C LEU A 95 -8.94 -6.27 -8.48
N TYR A 96 -8.60 -5.88 -7.25
CA TYR A 96 -7.77 -6.69 -6.36
C TYR A 96 -8.58 -7.23 -5.20
N ARG A 97 -8.31 -8.49 -4.87
CA ARG A 97 -8.69 -9.10 -3.60
C ARG A 97 -7.49 -9.07 -2.67
N HIS A 98 -7.53 -8.15 -1.72
CA HIS A 98 -6.47 -7.95 -0.75
C HIS A 98 -6.63 -8.90 0.43
N ARG A 99 -5.53 -9.54 0.84
CA ARG A 99 -5.44 -10.28 2.11
C ARG A 99 -4.57 -9.52 3.08
N PHE A 100 -4.96 -9.44 4.35
CA PHE A 100 -4.14 -8.75 5.37
C PHE A 100 -2.73 -9.33 5.53
N THR A 101 -2.49 -10.58 5.14
CA THR A 101 -1.17 -11.19 5.14
C THR A 101 -0.22 -10.61 4.10
N GLU A 102 -0.75 -9.99 3.06
CA GLU A 102 0.00 -9.35 1.96
C GLU A 102 0.22 -7.85 2.23
N ALA A 103 -0.38 -7.33 3.31
CA ALA A 103 -0.33 -5.91 3.59
C ALA A 103 1.08 -5.46 4.00
N ALA A 104 1.43 -4.28 3.52
CA ALA A 104 2.50 -3.52 4.12
C ALA A 104 2.08 -3.06 5.52
N HIS A 105 2.94 -3.18 6.52
CA HIS A 105 2.66 -2.76 7.91
C HIS A 105 3.61 -1.64 8.35
N PRO A 106 3.31 -0.36 8.02
CA PRO A 106 4.20 0.76 8.31
C PRO A 106 4.59 0.90 9.78
N VAL A 107 3.71 0.50 10.70
CA VAL A 107 4.00 0.49 12.15
C VAL A 107 5.18 -0.41 12.52
N LEU A 108 5.46 -1.47 11.75
CA LEU A 108 6.58 -2.39 11.99
C LEU A 108 7.91 -1.83 11.49
N TRP A 109 7.88 -0.86 10.57
CA TRP A 109 9.07 -0.20 10.03
C TRP A 109 9.30 1.21 10.59
N ALA A 110 8.33 1.74 11.33
CA ALA A 110 8.47 3.03 11.98
C ALA A 110 9.61 3.00 13.01
N ASN A 111 10.27 4.13 13.20
CA ASN A 111 11.31 4.26 14.22
C ASN A 111 10.70 3.92 15.59
N PRO A 112 11.16 2.84 16.26
CA PRO A 112 10.61 2.48 17.56
C PRO A 112 11.11 3.38 18.69
N GLN A 113 12.06 4.27 18.38
CA GLN A 113 12.65 5.20 19.33
C GLN A 113 11.84 6.48 19.38
N GLY A 114 11.43 6.88 20.59
CA GLY A 114 10.81 8.17 20.85
C GLY A 114 11.80 9.13 21.50
N VAL A 115 11.80 10.39 21.08
CA VAL A 115 12.53 11.47 21.74
C VAL A 115 11.59 12.66 21.89
N CYS A 116 11.58 13.30 23.06
CA CYS A 116 10.95 14.60 23.24
C CYS A 116 11.92 15.58 23.90
N VAL A 117 11.77 16.86 23.57
CA VAL A 117 12.56 17.95 24.14
C VAL A 117 11.62 18.94 24.80
N SER A 118 11.86 19.24 26.07
CA SER A 118 11.12 20.24 26.84
C SER A 118 11.58 21.65 26.46
N ALA A 119 10.70 22.64 26.65
CA ALA A 119 11.04 24.06 26.49
C ALA A 119 12.18 24.52 27.43
N ARG A 120 12.46 23.76 28.50
CA ARG A 120 13.60 23.98 29.41
C ARG A 120 14.91 23.36 28.93
N GLY A 121 14.91 22.64 27.80
CA GLY A 121 16.08 21.94 27.25
C GLY A 121 16.22 20.48 27.71
N GLU A 122 15.32 19.98 28.57
CA GLU A 122 15.35 18.57 29.00
C GLU A 122 15.01 17.62 27.85
N VAL A 123 15.69 16.48 27.78
CA VAL A 123 15.44 15.45 26.77
C VAL A 123 14.93 14.18 27.45
N ALA A 124 13.77 13.69 27.01
CA ALA A 124 13.31 12.35 27.38
C ALA A 124 13.36 11.43 26.16
N HIS A 125 13.69 10.17 26.42
CA HIS A 125 13.93 9.16 25.40
C HIS A 125 13.19 7.88 25.80
N ALA A 126 12.57 7.24 24.82
CA ALA A 126 11.87 5.97 24.99
C ALA A 126 12.42 4.95 23.99
N THR A 127 12.86 3.80 24.52
CA THR A 127 13.27 2.62 23.75
C THR A 127 12.28 1.49 23.94
N PRO A 128 12.07 0.65 22.92
CA PRO A 128 11.42 -0.63 23.14
C PRO A 128 12.34 -1.53 23.97
N GLU A 129 11.80 -2.17 25.01
CA GLU A 129 12.52 -3.15 25.83
C GLU A 129 12.94 -4.39 25.03
N ARG A 130 12.16 -4.71 23.98
CA ARG A 130 12.46 -5.78 23.04
C ARG A 130 12.81 -5.19 21.67
N PRO A 131 13.96 -5.55 21.07
CA PRO A 131 14.26 -5.20 19.69
C PRO A 131 13.10 -5.64 18.79
N LEU A 132 12.62 -4.75 17.92
CA LEU A 132 11.68 -5.15 16.88
C LEU A 132 12.33 -6.28 16.06
N PRO A 133 11.54 -7.26 15.57
CA PRO A 133 12.05 -8.24 14.60
C PRO A 133 12.80 -7.48 13.50
N PRO A 134 13.95 -8.00 13.01
CA PRO A 134 14.65 -7.37 11.90
C PRO A 134 13.63 -7.09 10.82
N ALA A 135 13.53 -5.82 10.40
CA ALA A 135 12.55 -5.39 9.43
C ALA A 135 12.59 -6.38 8.27
N LEU A 136 11.50 -7.14 8.07
CA LEU A 136 11.27 -7.77 6.78
C LEU A 136 11.42 -6.62 5.80
N ALA A 137 12.43 -6.72 4.92
CA ALA A 137 12.83 -5.63 4.04
C ALA A 137 11.57 -4.94 3.52
N PRO A 138 11.51 -3.59 3.50
CA PRO A 138 10.35 -2.88 2.97
C PRO A 138 9.98 -3.58 1.66
N PRO A 139 8.69 -3.93 1.45
CA PRO A 139 8.29 -4.78 0.33
C PRO A 139 8.98 -4.21 -0.87
N GLN A 140 9.91 -4.99 -1.45
CA GLN A 140 10.68 -4.53 -2.59
C GLN A 140 9.63 -4.03 -3.56
N GLN A 141 9.61 -2.72 -3.79
CA GLN A 141 8.78 -2.11 -4.80
C GLN A 141 9.06 -2.93 -6.05
N LEU A 142 8.12 -3.81 -6.38
CA LEU A 142 8.30 -5.03 -7.18
C LEU A 142 9.36 -4.74 -8.23
N ALA A 143 10.57 -5.30 -8.07
CA ALA A 143 11.78 -4.88 -8.79
C ALA A 143 11.38 -4.45 -10.21
N ARG A 144 11.38 -3.13 -10.45
CA ARG A 144 10.88 -2.58 -11.71
C ARG A 144 11.68 -3.32 -12.77
N PRO A 145 11.06 -4.10 -13.68
CA PRO A 145 11.81 -4.88 -14.64
C PRO A 145 12.77 -3.93 -15.36
N PRO A 146 14.03 -4.33 -15.62
CA PRO A 146 15.00 -3.47 -16.26
C PRO A 146 14.35 -2.88 -17.51
N ALA A 147 14.46 -1.56 -17.67
CA ALA A 147 13.88 -0.89 -18.83
C ALA A 147 14.30 -1.64 -20.11
N PRO A 148 13.38 -1.90 -21.05
CA PRO A 148 13.76 -2.53 -22.30
C PRO A 148 14.89 -1.73 -22.94
N PRO A 149 15.87 -2.39 -23.59
CA PRO A 149 16.98 -1.70 -24.22
C PRO A 149 16.44 -0.65 -25.20
N PRO A 150 17.10 0.51 -25.33
CA PRO A 150 16.66 1.55 -26.25
C PRO A 150 16.57 0.98 -27.68
N PRO A 151 15.59 1.44 -28.48
CA PRO A 151 15.51 1.02 -29.87
C PRO A 151 16.83 1.34 -30.58
N PRO A 152 17.29 0.47 -31.50
CA PRO A 152 18.51 0.72 -32.25
C PRO A 152 18.40 2.06 -33.00
N PRO A 153 19.51 2.81 -33.12
CA PRO A 153 19.50 4.07 -33.83
C PRO A 153 19.00 3.86 -35.26
N PRO A 154 18.18 4.78 -35.81
CA PRO A 154 17.73 4.68 -37.18
C PRO A 154 18.96 4.81 -38.10
N GLY A 155 19.39 3.71 -38.73
CA GLY A 155 20.37 3.80 -39.81
C GLY A 155 21.48 2.76 -39.87
N LEU A 156 21.43 1.63 -39.15
CA LEU A 156 22.36 0.52 -39.43
C LEU A 156 21.59 -0.79 -39.65
N GLY A 157 21.61 -1.24 -40.90
CA GLY A 157 20.85 -2.37 -41.42
C GLY A 157 21.15 -3.68 -40.71
N TYR A 158 20.09 -4.43 -40.42
CA TYR A 158 20.16 -5.81 -39.96
C TYR A 158 20.63 -6.71 -41.11
N VAL A 159 21.81 -7.32 -40.97
CA VAL A 159 22.14 -8.55 -41.71
C VAL A 159 21.69 -9.72 -40.84
N LEU A 160 20.57 -10.35 -41.21
CA LEU A 160 20.15 -11.63 -40.63
C LEU A 160 21.20 -12.70 -41.00
N PRO A 161 21.74 -13.48 -40.04
CA PRO A 161 22.45 -14.69 -40.41
C PRO A 161 21.44 -15.71 -40.92
N LEU A 162 21.59 -16.10 -42.19
CA LEU A 162 20.89 -17.22 -42.81
C LEU A 162 21.05 -18.46 -41.93
N ARG A 163 19.94 -18.92 -41.34
CA ARG A 163 19.86 -20.20 -40.63
C ARG A 163 19.79 -21.33 -41.67
N THR A 164 20.94 -21.81 -42.12
CA THR A 164 21.05 -23.09 -42.82
C THR A 164 21.52 -24.16 -41.82
N SER A 165 20.61 -25.06 -41.43
CA SER A 165 20.90 -26.49 -41.36
C SER A 165 19.62 -27.25 -41.05
N PHE A 166 19.08 -27.87 -42.09
CA PHE A 166 18.12 -28.96 -42.02
C PHE A 166 18.91 -30.21 -41.59
N ARG A 167 18.58 -30.82 -40.45
CA ARG A 167 18.94 -32.22 -40.18
C ARG A 167 17.67 -33.01 -39.87
N SER A 168 17.21 -33.68 -40.92
CA SER A 168 16.31 -34.83 -40.83
C SER A 168 16.99 -35.92 -40.00
N THR A 169 16.30 -36.41 -38.97
CA THR A 169 16.52 -37.77 -38.47
C THR A 169 15.18 -38.49 -38.47
N HIS A 170 15.05 -39.35 -39.46
CA HIS A 170 14.02 -40.35 -39.64
C HIS A 170 14.03 -41.29 -38.41
N ARG A 171 12.91 -41.40 -37.69
CA ARG A 171 12.67 -42.54 -36.79
C ARG A 171 11.73 -43.49 -37.51
N HIS A 172 12.23 -44.69 -37.79
CA HIS A 172 11.40 -45.83 -38.19
C HIS A 172 11.77 -47.02 -37.30
N ILE A 173 10.85 -47.31 -36.37
CA ILE A 173 10.29 -48.63 -36.00
C ILE A 173 11.28 -49.77 -35.70
N GLU A 174 11.32 -50.25 -34.45
CA GLU A 174 10.59 -51.44 -33.95
C GLU A 174 10.38 -51.31 -32.43
#